data_AF-A0A0U3LL76-F1
#
_entry.id   AF-A0A0U3LL76-F1
#
_cell.length_a   1.000
_cell.length_b   1.000
_cell.length_c   1.000
_cell.angle_alpha   90.00
_cell.angle_beta   90.00
_cell.angle_gamma   90.00
#
_symmetry.space_group_name_H-M   'P 1'
#
loop_
_entity.id
_entity.type
_entity.pdbx_description
1 polymer ?
#
loop_
_entity_poly.entity_id
_entity_poly.type
_entity_poly.pdbx_seq_one_letter_code
_entity_poly.pdbx_strand_id
1 'polypeptide(L)'
;MTVPISIPRIAALLLAGWMAGCSPALDWREVAPEGAGVKLMFPCKPERESRAQPGPSGRPMEVQTASCKAKGGQYSLTWVDLGDATQVPAAAQRMRDRMAQLLTPGEAAPLNLRGLTPVLATGQQRFSARPGGPVQQVRQAVFARGTHVYQLLQQTSKPDEEAWDVFVSSVVLGPQ
;
A
#
# COMPACT_ATOMS: atom_id res chain seq x y z
N MET A 1 -80.17 -20.84 8.53
CA MET A 1 -79.97 -19.62 7.72
C MET A 1 -78.49 -19.47 7.45
N THR A 2 -78.10 -19.67 6.20
CA THR A 2 -76.74 -19.68 5.64
C THR A 2 -76.57 -18.49 4.72
N VAL A 3 -75.57 -17.62 4.92
CA VAL A 3 -74.95 -16.74 3.90
C VAL A 3 -73.60 -16.22 4.46
N PRO A 4 -72.59 -15.80 3.66
CA PRO A 4 -71.64 -16.63 2.94
C PRO A 4 -70.17 -16.28 3.25
N ILE A 5 -69.27 -17.19 2.86
CA ILE A 5 -67.80 -17.03 2.88
C ILE A 5 -67.37 -16.13 1.70
N SER A 6 -66.56 -15.10 1.96
CA SER A 6 -65.80 -14.38 0.93
C SER A 6 -64.33 -14.29 1.32
N ILE A 7 -63.48 -14.92 0.52
CA ILE A 7 -62.01 -14.87 0.57
C ILE A 7 -61.55 -13.79 -0.42
N PRO A 8 -60.79 -12.77 0.01
CA PRO A 8 -59.89 -12.07 -0.88
C PRO A 8 -58.43 -12.42 -0.56
N ARG A 9 -57.77 -12.97 -1.57
CA ARG A 9 -56.32 -13.11 -1.70
C ARG A 9 -55.66 -11.74 -1.52
N ILE A 10 -54.71 -11.55 -0.59
CA ILE A 10 -53.66 -10.52 -0.71
C ILE A 10 -52.46 -10.89 0.19
N ALA A 11 -51.29 -10.89 -0.46
CA ALA A 11 -49.95 -10.65 0.04
C ALA A 11 -49.29 -11.68 0.97
N ALA A 12 -48.58 -12.63 0.35
CA ALA A 12 -47.33 -13.14 0.89
C ALA A 12 -46.34 -11.98 1.06
N LEU A 13 -46.14 -11.50 2.29
CA LEU A 13 -45.03 -10.63 2.64
C LEU A 13 -43.73 -11.46 2.61
N LEU A 14 -43.12 -11.57 1.44
CA LEU A 14 -41.72 -11.89 1.29
C LEU A 14 -40.93 -10.67 1.83
N LEU A 15 -40.51 -10.73 3.09
CA LEU A 15 -39.44 -9.86 3.58
C LEU A 15 -38.14 -10.27 2.87
N ALA A 16 -37.95 -9.71 1.67
CA ALA A 16 -36.69 -9.71 0.97
C ALA A 16 -35.66 -9.01 1.87
N GLY A 17 -34.72 -9.78 2.39
CA GLY A 17 -33.54 -9.25 3.05
C GLY A 17 -32.80 -8.34 2.08
N TRP A 18 -32.81 -7.04 2.36
CA TRP A 18 -31.81 -6.13 1.82
C TRP A 18 -30.47 -6.54 2.43
N MET A 19 -29.76 -7.45 1.75
CA MET A 19 -28.31 -7.45 1.79
C MET A 19 -27.87 -6.17 1.08
N ALA A 20 -27.92 -5.04 1.79
CA ALA A 20 -27.05 -3.92 1.50
C ALA A 20 -25.62 -4.41 1.79
N GLY A 21 -25.05 -5.15 0.84
CA GLY A 21 -23.63 -5.43 0.84
C GLY A 21 -22.93 -4.08 0.73
N CYS A 22 -22.49 -3.52 1.87
CA CYS A 22 -21.45 -2.51 1.90
C CYS A 22 -20.28 -3.11 1.14
N SER A 23 -20.14 -2.81 -0.15
CA SER A 23 -18.85 -2.99 -0.81
C SER A 23 -17.96 -1.90 -0.18
N PRO A 24 -16.97 -2.25 0.64
CA PRO A 24 -16.04 -1.24 1.14
C PRO A 24 -15.42 -0.53 -0.06
N ALA A 25 -15.18 0.78 0.07
CA ALA A 25 -14.60 1.60 -1.00
C ALA A 25 -13.18 1.16 -1.42
N LEU A 26 -12.63 0.14 -0.75
CA LEU A 26 -11.33 -0.47 -0.98
C LEU A 26 -11.57 -1.94 -1.34
N ASP A 27 -11.12 -2.33 -2.53
CA ASP A 27 -11.20 -3.70 -3.04
C ASP A 27 -9.84 -4.36 -2.83
N TRP A 28 -9.65 -4.85 -1.60
CA TRP A 28 -8.38 -5.41 -1.15
C TRP A 28 -8.05 -6.68 -1.92
N ARG A 29 -6.98 -6.63 -2.70
CA ARG A 29 -6.48 -7.74 -3.51
C ARG A 29 -5.08 -8.11 -3.09
N GLU A 30 -4.83 -9.39 -2.89
CA GLU A 30 -3.47 -9.90 -2.76
C GLU A 30 -2.74 -9.79 -4.10
N VAL A 31 -1.51 -9.30 -4.06
CA VAL A 31 -0.64 -9.09 -5.22
C VAL A 31 0.75 -9.59 -4.88
N ALA A 32 1.37 -10.31 -5.82
CA ALA A 32 2.78 -10.70 -5.77
C ALA A 32 3.45 -10.24 -7.08
N PRO A 33 3.99 -9.02 -7.15
CA PRO A 33 4.61 -8.53 -8.37
C PRO A 33 5.82 -9.40 -8.74
N GLU A 34 5.91 -9.80 -10.01
CA GLU A 34 7.01 -10.62 -10.51
C GLU A 34 8.36 -9.95 -10.24
N GLY A 35 9.34 -10.73 -9.77
CA GLY A 35 10.67 -10.23 -9.46
C GLY A 35 10.75 -9.34 -8.21
N ALA A 36 9.66 -9.13 -7.48
CA ALA A 36 9.69 -8.34 -6.24
C ALA A 36 10.04 -9.18 -5.01
N GLY A 37 9.86 -10.49 -5.04
CA GLY A 37 10.10 -11.35 -3.86
C GLY A 37 9.23 -10.99 -2.65
N VAL A 38 8.09 -10.33 -2.88
CA VAL A 38 7.16 -9.86 -1.84
C VAL A 38 5.72 -10.05 -2.29
N LYS A 39 4.85 -10.35 -1.33
CA LYS A 39 3.40 -10.40 -1.49
C LYS A 39 2.75 -9.44 -0.50
N LEU A 40 1.70 -8.74 -0.91
CA LEU A 40 0.99 -7.76 -0.08
C LEU A 40 -0.41 -7.51 -0.64
N MET A 41 -1.25 -6.80 0.11
CA MET A 41 -2.58 -6.41 -0.35
C MET A 41 -2.59 -4.99 -0.90
N PHE A 42 -3.16 -4.77 -2.08
CA PHE A 42 -3.49 -3.43 -2.58
C PHE A 42 -4.99 -3.16 -2.45
N PRO A 43 -5.44 -1.92 -2.19
CA PRO A 43 -6.86 -1.57 -2.09
C PRO A 43 -7.58 -1.47 -3.44
N CYS A 44 -6.86 -1.73 -4.54
CA CYS A 44 -7.33 -1.75 -5.91
C CYS A 44 -6.39 -2.63 -6.75
N LYS A 45 -6.75 -2.92 -8.01
CA LYS A 45 -5.82 -3.55 -8.95
C LYS A 45 -4.66 -2.58 -9.27
N PRO A 46 -3.40 -2.92 -9.00
CA PRO A 46 -2.29 -2.05 -9.33
C PRO A 46 -1.84 -2.17 -10.78
N GLU A 47 -1.38 -1.04 -11.31
CA GLU A 47 -0.65 -0.94 -12.55
C GLU A 47 0.85 -1.03 -12.25
N ARG A 48 1.60 -1.68 -13.15
CA ARG A 48 3.05 -1.86 -13.01
C ARG A 48 3.79 -0.96 -13.98
N GLU A 49 4.89 -0.41 -13.49
CA GLU A 49 5.82 0.39 -14.26
C GLU A 49 7.26 -0.03 -13.93
N SER A 50 8.14 -0.04 -14.92
CA SER A 50 9.58 -0.20 -14.74
C SER A 50 10.31 0.99 -15.35
N ARG A 51 11.27 1.56 -14.61
CA ARG A 51 12.12 2.65 -15.07
C ARG A 51 13.58 2.32 -14.82
N ALA A 52 14.40 2.40 -15.85
CA ALA A 52 15.85 2.36 -15.71
C ALA A 52 16.35 3.70 -15.14
N GLN A 53 17.21 3.64 -14.12
CA GLN A 53 17.90 4.81 -13.59
C GLN A 53 19.38 4.50 -13.35
N PRO A 54 20.27 5.51 -13.28
CA PRO A 54 21.65 5.29 -12.87
C PRO A 54 21.72 4.71 -11.46
N GLY A 55 22.33 3.54 -11.33
CA GLY A 55 22.64 2.91 -10.06
C GLY A 55 23.85 3.54 -9.36
N PRO A 56 24.17 3.10 -8.13
CA PRO A 56 25.24 3.70 -7.32
C PRO A 56 26.63 3.58 -7.95
N SER A 57 26.87 2.52 -8.71
CA SER A 57 28.11 2.28 -9.44
C SER A 57 28.08 2.82 -10.88
N GLY A 58 27.09 3.66 -11.24
CA GLY A 58 26.88 4.15 -12.60
C GLY A 58 26.25 3.14 -13.58
N ARG A 59 26.09 1.88 -13.16
CA ARG A 59 25.39 0.86 -13.95
C ARG A 59 23.88 1.11 -13.93
N PRO A 60 23.16 0.93 -15.04
CA PRO A 60 21.69 1.01 -15.03
C PRO A 60 21.10 0.03 -14.03
N MET A 61 20.10 0.51 -13.29
CA MET A 61 19.35 -0.26 -12.30
C MET A 61 17.87 -0.06 -12.59
N GLU A 62 17.11 -1.15 -12.57
CA GLU A 62 15.67 -1.09 -12.76
C GLU A 62 14.96 -0.78 -11.45
N VAL A 63 14.17 0.29 -11.45
CA VAL A 63 13.21 0.59 -10.40
C VAL A 63 11.85 0.15 -10.89
N GLN A 64 11.25 -0.76 -10.14
CA GLN A 64 9.91 -1.25 -10.43
C GLN A 64 8.92 -0.67 -9.44
N THR A 65 7.74 -0.31 -9.93
CA THR A 65 6.67 0.24 -9.10
C THR A 65 5.35 -0.42 -9.46
N ALA A 66 4.60 -0.81 -8.45
CA ALA A 66 3.19 -1.19 -8.55
C ALA A 66 2.38 -0.13 -7.81
N SER A 67 1.39 0.49 -8.46
CA SER A 67 0.60 1.54 -7.81
C SER A 67 -0.86 1.53 -8.23
N CYS A 68 -1.73 2.06 -7.38
CA CYS A 68 -3.15 2.24 -7.70
C CYS A 68 -3.75 3.40 -6.90
N LYS A 69 -4.88 3.92 -7.39
CA LYS A 69 -5.64 5.00 -6.73
C LYS A 69 -6.95 4.44 -6.19
N ALA A 70 -7.19 4.61 -4.90
CA ALA A 70 -8.43 4.21 -4.22
C ALA A 70 -8.79 5.20 -3.12
N LYS A 71 -10.10 5.44 -2.94
CA LYS A 71 -10.65 6.34 -1.89
C LYS A 71 -9.97 7.72 -1.84
N GLY A 72 -9.65 8.29 -3.00
CA GLY A 72 -9.01 9.61 -3.10
C GLY A 72 -7.53 9.66 -2.68
N GLY A 73 -6.89 8.50 -2.45
CA GLY A 73 -5.46 8.37 -2.20
C GLY A 73 -4.77 7.48 -3.24
N GLN A 74 -3.45 7.56 -3.28
CA GLN A 74 -2.58 6.71 -4.10
C GLN A 74 -1.72 5.82 -3.20
N TYR A 75 -1.69 4.53 -3.52
CA TYR A 75 -0.89 3.52 -2.85
C TYR A 75 0.17 3.02 -3.82
N SER A 76 1.40 2.82 -3.36
CA SER A 76 2.46 2.25 -4.19
C SER A 76 3.41 1.35 -3.41
N LEU A 77 3.87 0.31 -4.08
CA LEU A 77 5.05 -0.47 -3.74
C LEU A 77 6.11 -0.18 -4.80
N THR A 78 7.23 0.37 -4.37
CA THR A 78 8.43 0.56 -5.18
C THR A 78 9.51 -0.41 -4.70
N TRP A 79 10.20 -1.07 -5.61
CA TRP A 79 11.30 -1.96 -5.28
C TRP A 79 12.43 -1.89 -6.28
N VAL A 80 13.61 -2.28 -5.80
CA VAL A 80 14.86 -2.38 -6.55
C VAL A 80 15.59 -3.61 -6.05
N ASP A 81 16.07 -4.42 -6.98
CA ASP A 81 17.13 -5.40 -6.71
C ASP A 81 18.49 -4.77 -7.04
N LEU A 82 19.37 -4.69 -6.04
CA LEU A 82 20.71 -4.13 -6.22
C LEU A 82 21.71 -5.15 -6.78
N GLY A 83 21.38 -6.44 -6.74
CA GLY A 83 22.28 -7.55 -7.07
C GLY A 83 23.48 -7.70 -6.11
N ASP A 84 23.60 -6.83 -5.12
CA ASP A 84 24.72 -6.74 -4.19
C ASP A 84 24.23 -6.25 -2.82
N ALA A 85 24.31 -7.13 -1.83
CA ALA A 85 23.84 -6.87 -0.48
C ALA A 85 24.60 -5.72 0.22
N THR A 86 25.83 -5.43 -0.19
CA THR A 86 26.64 -4.35 0.40
C THR A 86 26.09 -2.96 0.09
N GLN A 87 25.30 -2.83 -0.98
CA GLN A 87 24.69 -1.56 -1.40
C GLN A 87 23.35 -1.28 -0.71
N VAL A 88 22.73 -2.29 -0.08
CA VAL A 88 21.39 -2.23 0.51
C VAL A 88 21.26 -1.13 1.57
N PRO A 89 22.17 -0.98 2.55
CA PRO A 89 22.02 0.05 3.58
C PRO A 89 21.99 1.46 3.01
N ALA A 90 22.90 1.77 2.07
CA ALA A 90 22.98 3.08 1.45
C ALA A 90 21.78 3.37 0.52
N ALA A 91 21.31 2.37 -0.22
CA ALA A 91 20.13 2.50 -1.07
C ALA A 91 18.85 2.72 -0.26
N ALA A 92 18.65 1.94 0.81
CA ALA A 92 17.51 2.10 1.71
C ALA A 92 17.53 3.47 2.40
N GLN A 93 18.70 3.95 2.84
CA GLN A 93 18.87 5.29 3.39
C GLN A 93 18.43 6.37 2.39
N ARG A 94 18.97 6.32 1.16
CA ARG A 94 18.59 7.29 0.12
C ARG A 94 17.09 7.26 -0.17
N MET A 95 16.50 6.08 -0.26
CA MET A 95 15.07 5.91 -0.50
C MET A 95 14.21 6.52 0.64
N ARG A 96 14.65 6.39 1.89
CA ARG A 96 14.04 7.08 3.03
C ARG A 96 14.15 8.60 2.92
N ASP A 97 15.36 9.11 2.68
CA ASP A 97 15.64 10.55 2.75
C ASP A 97 15.01 11.34 1.59
N ARG A 98 14.75 10.69 0.44
CA ARG A 98 14.10 11.29 -0.73
C ARG A 98 12.79 12.00 -0.39
N MET A 99 11.96 11.44 0.49
CA MET A 99 10.69 12.07 0.86
C MET A 99 10.89 13.31 1.74
N ALA A 100 11.88 13.30 2.63
CA ALA A 100 12.22 14.45 3.48
C ALA A 100 12.78 15.64 2.66
N GLN A 101 13.31 15.38 1.46
CA GLN A 101 13.75 16.44 0.53
C GLN A 101 12.59 17.17 -0.15
N LEU A 102 11.37 16.64 -0.09
CA LEU A 102 10.20 17.19 -0.78
C LEU A 102 9.12 17.65 0.21
N LEU A 103 9.02 16.98 1.36
CA LEU A 103 7.95 17.15 2.34
C LEU A 103 8.50 17.44 3.74
N THR A 104 7.65 17.93 4.62
CA THR A 104 8.00 18.14 6.04
C THR A 104 7.87 16.80 6.79
N PRO A 105 8.94 16.28 7.42
CA PRO A 105 8.87 15.05 8.19
C PRO A 105 8.03 15.23 9.45
N GLY A 106 7.24 14.22 9.78
CA GLY A 106 6.45 14.12 11.01
C GLY A 106 6.87 12.91 11.83
N GLU A 107 5.89 12.26 12.45
CA GLU A 107 6.10 11.10 13.32
C GLU A 107 6.76 9.92 12.58
N ALA A 108 7.77 9.32 13.22
CA ALA A 108 8.38 8.08 12.80
C ALA A 108 7.93 6.94 13.71
N ALA A 109 7.75 5.75 13.15
CA ALA A 109 7.34 4.55 13.87
C ALA A 109 8.17 3.33 13.44
N PRO A 110 8.35 2.33 14.30
CA PRO A 110 9.02 1.10 13.91
C PRO A 110 8.21 0.34 12.84
N LEU A 111 8.93 -0.46 12.06
CA LEU A 111 8.33 -1.41 11.12
C LEU A 111 8.71 -2.83 11.54
N ASN A 112 7.70 -3.64 11.87
CA ASN A 112 7.88 -5.00 12.34
C ASN A 112 7.37 -5.97 11.28
N LEU A 113 8.26 -6.46 10.42
CA LEU A 113 7.96 -7.50 9.43
C LEU A 113 8.88 -8.69 9.65
N ARG A 114 8.37 -9.89 9.37
CA ARG A 114 9.18 -11.12 9.46
C ARG A 114 10.13 -11.22 8.27
N GLY A 115 11.38 -11.57 8.53
CA GLY A 115 12.39 -11.81 7.50
C GLY A 115 13.14 -10.57 7.01
N LEU A 116 13.00 -9.42 7.67
CA LEU A 116 13.74 -8.21 7.30
C LEU A 116 15.26 -8.42 7.32
N THR A 117 15.96 -7.86 6.33
CA THR A 117 17.40 -7.60 6.44
C THR A 117 17.60 -6.41 7.37
N PRO A 118 18.41 -6.52 8.44
CA PRO A 118 18.65 -5.41 9.35
C PRO A 118 19.36 -4.25 8.65
N VAL A 119 18.65 -3.12 8.51
CA VAL A 119 19.23 -1.84 8.08
C VAL A 119 18.65 -0.70 8.89
N LEU A 120 19.48 0.30 9.24
CA LEU A 120 19.05 1.50 9.99
C LEU A 120 17.96 2.30 9.28
N ALA A 121 17.84 2.11 7.96
CA ALA A 121 16.81 2.70 7.12
C ALA A 121 15.39 2.19 7.41
N THR A 122 15.27 1.03 8.05
CA THR A 122 14.00 0.32 8.25
C THR A 122 13.09 1.09 9.20
N GLY A 123 11.85 1.35 8.77
CA GLY A 123 10.86 2.03 9.59
C GLY A 123 9.75 2.67 8.78
N GLN A 124 8.82 3.28 9.50
CA GLN A 124 7.72 4.07 8.97
C GLN A 124 7.93 5.55 9.27
N GLN A 125 7.48 6.42 8.38
CA GLN A 125 7.51 7.87 8.58
C GLN A 125 6.29 8.53 7.96
N ARG A 126 5.69 9.47 8.70
CA ARG A 126 4.66 10.38 8.20
C ARG A 126 5.32 11.65 7.68
N PHE A 127 4.71 12.24 6.67
CA PHE A 127 5.11 13.51 6.08
C PHE A 127 3.88 14.35 5.76
N SER A 128 4.02 15.66 5.90
CA SER A 128 3.03 16.62 5.43
C SER A 128 3.59 17.48 4.30
N ALA A 129 2.71 18.08 3.52
CA ALA A 129 3.10 19.14 2.61
C ALA A 129 3.91 20.25 3.31
N ARG A 130 4.80 20.89 2.56
CA ARG A 130 5.49 22.09 3.03
C ARG A 130 4.51 23.25 3.20
N PRO A 131 4.84 24.25 4.04
CA PRO A 131 4.04 25.47 4.14
C PRO A 131 3.78 26.09 2.76
N GLY A 132 2.51 26.40 2.48
CA GLY A 132 2.08 26.95 1.18
C GLY A 132 1.89 25.93 0.06
N GLY A 133 2.17 24.64 0.30
CA GLY A 133 1.87 23.55 -0.63
C GLY A 133 0.40 23.08 -0.59
N PRO A 134 -0.02 22.24 -1.56
CA PRO A 134 -1.34 21.62 -1.53
C PRO A 134 -1.50 20.73 -0.30
N VAL A 135 -2.72 20.62 0.24
CA VAL A 135 -3.01 19.74 1.39
C VAL A 135 -2.77 18.29 0.99
N GLN A 136 -1.64 17.75 1.45
CA GLN A 136 -1.21 16.39 1.20
C GLN A 136 -0.53 15.82 2.44
N GLN A 137 -0.82 14.56 2.72
CA GLN A 137 -0.15 13.72 3.70
C GLN A 137 0.44 12.53 2.96
N VAL A 138 1.67 12.17 3.32
CA VAL A 138 2.35 11.00 2.79
C VAL A 138 2.78 10.11 3.94
N ARG A 139 2.52 8.82 3.82
CA ARG A 139 3.10 7.80 4.68
C ARG A 139 4.09 6.98 3.89
N GLN A 140 5.17 6.61 4.56
CA GLN A 140 6.22 5.81 3.99
C GLN A 140 6.56 4.65 4.92
N ALA A 141 6.79 3.48 4.35
CA ALA A 141 7.51 2.40 5.02
C ALA A 141 8.69 2.00 4.13
N VAL A 142 9.90 1.96 4.69
CA VAL A 142 11.12 1.49 4.00
C VAL A 142 11.63 0.25 4.70
N PHE A 143 12.05 -0.74 3.91
CA PHE A 143 12.63 -1.99 4.41
C PHE A 143 13.47 -2.68 3.34
N ALA A 144 14.16 -3.74 3.74
CA ALA A 144 15.01 -4.54 2.86
C ALA A 144 14.90 -6.05 3.13
N ARG A 145 15.21 -6.85 2.11
CA ARG A 145 15.31 -8.32 2.14
C ARG A 145 16.38 -8.77 1.15
N GLY A 146 17.39 -9.52 1.58
CA GLY A 146 18.51 -9.89 0.71
C GLY A 146 19.14 -8.67 0.04
N THR A 147 19.16 -8.65 -1.30
CA THR A 147 19.62 -7.54 -2.16
C THR A 147 18.54 -6.52 -2.50
N HIS A 148 17.30 -6.74 -2.08
CA HIS A 148 16.16 -5.92 -2.42
C HIS A 148 15.90 -4.82 -1.39
N VAL A 149 15.56 -3.63 -1.89
CA VAL A 149 15.08 -2.49 -1.09
C VAL A 149 13.68 -2.13 -1.54
N TYR A 150 12.80 -1.90 -0.58
CA TYR A 150 11.38 -1.63 -0.80
C TYR A 150 10.95 -0.31 -0.17
N GLN A 151 9.97 0.34 -0.80
CA GLN A 151 9.25 1.47 -0.27
C GLN A 151 7.75 1.30 -0.52
N LEU A 152 6.97 1.31 0.55
CA LEU A 152 5.53 1.52 0.48
C LEU A 152 5.22 3.00 0.66
N LEU A 153 4.31 3.53 -0.14
CA LEU A 153 3.76 4.88 0.05
C LEU A 153 2.23 4.86 0.04
N GLN A 154 1.65 5.71 0.89
CA GLN A 154 0.27 6.17 0.77
C GLN A 154 0.31 7.70 0.67
N GLN A 155 -0.24 8.26 -0.41
CA GLN A 155 -0.36 9.70 -0.59
C GLN A 155 -1.84 10.06 -0.64
N THR A 156 -2.28 10.96 0.24
CA THR A 156 -3.71 11.31 0.36
C THR A 156 -3.88 12.71 0.95
N SER A 157 -4.99 13.38 0.65
CA SER A 157 -5.41 14.59 1.36
C SER A 157 -6.20 14.26 2.63
N LYS A 158 -6.77 13.04 2.73
CA LYS A 158 -7.53 12.54 3.87
C LYS A 158 -6.89 11.23 4.38
N PRO A 159 -6.12 11.27 5.48
CA PRO A 159 -5.50 10.08 6.06
C PRO A 159 -6.53 8.99 6.39
N ASP A 160 -6.13 7.75 6.18
CA ASP A 160 -6.88 6.56 6.53
C ASP A 160 -5.89 5.61 7.25
N GLU A 161 -5.93 5.65 8.59
CA GLU A 161 -5.02 4.87 9.44
C GLU A 161 -5.20 3.37 9.20
N GLU A 162 -6.45 2.91 9.18
CA GLU A 162 -6.78 1.50 9.02
C GLU A 162 -6.31 0.98 7.66
N ALA A 163 -6.53 1.74 6.59
CA ALA A 163 -6.05 1.34 5.27
C ALA A 163 -4.51 1.31 5.18
N TRP A 164 -3.81 2.23 5.85
CA TRP A 164 -2.36 2.17 5.93
C TRP A 164 -1.88 0.93 6.69
N ASP A 165 -2.51 0.62 7.82
CA ASP A 165 -2.15 -0.52 8.65
C ASP A 165 -2.37 -1.84 7.91
N VAL A 166 -3.49 -2.00 7.19
CA VAL A 166 -3.73 -3.17 6.32
C VAL A 166 -2.66 -3.26 5.24
N PHE A 167 -2.34 -2.14 4.57
CA PHE A 167 -1.35 -2.12 3.49
C PHE A 167 0.03 -2.59 3.98
N VAL A 168 0.52 -2.05 5.10
CA VAL A 168 1.83 -2.37 5.66
C VAL A 168 1.86 -3.76 6.30
N SER A 169 0.85 -4.12 7.11
CA SER A 169 0.83 -5.39 7.85
C SER A 169 0.61 -6.61 6.95
N SER A 170 0.05 -6.42 5.75
CA SER A 170 -0.14 -7.48 4.77
C SER A 170 1.16 -7.95 4.08
N VAL A 171 2.27 -7.25 4.28
CA VAL A 171 3.55 -7.58 3.63
C VAL A 171 4.08 -8.92 4.12
N VAL A 172 4.27 -9.83 3.15
CA VAL A 172 4.93 -11.11 3.33
C VAL A 172 6.15 -11.16 2.42
N LEU A 173 7.33 -11.21 3.03
CA LEU A 173 8.60 -11.34 2.31
C LEU A 173 8.84 -12.80 1.92
N GLY A 174 9.23 -13.01 0.67
CA GLY A 174 9.59 -14.32 0.15
C GLY A 174 10.88 -14.89 0.75
N PRO A 175 11.20 -16.16 0.43
CA PRO A 175 12.50 -16.74 0.75
C PRO A 175 13.65 -15.96 0.09
N GLN A 176 14.84 -16.07 0.68
CA GLN A 176 16.10 -15.51 0.14
C GLN A 176 16.77 -16.53 -0.77
#